data_AF-A0A7S3MGU1-F1
#
_entry.id   AF-A0A7S3MGU1-F1
#
_cell.length_a   1.000
_cell.length_b   1.000
_cell.length_c   1.000
_cell.angle_alpha   90.00
_cell.angle_beta   90.00
_cell.angle_gamma   90.00
#
_symmetry.space_group_name_H-M   'P 1'
#
loop_
_entity.id
_entity.type
_entity.pdbx_description
1 polymer ?
#
loop_
_entity_poly.entity_id
_entity_poly.type
_entity_poly.pdbx_seq_one_letter_code
_entity_poly.pdbx_strand_id
1 'polypeptide(L)'
;LVMEQLRYSGVLEVVRIRREGFPIRMTFLDFYKQNYIFATGKPVEQFPDPFTLVGDPVKAKECCASIAEAVLQSHQYQLGHTLIFLRDDGLRVIAEAVTDFRALQAIKLQAVVRGYFTRLEYQFALVCIVICQSVVRKFTQRRKFQRARKAVIRLQWAMLRHMIWMKFLAKRAVQIASAVKMQSVVRMHQAKYELYLLRAAALH
;
A
#
# COMPACT_ATOMS: atom_id res chain seq x y z
N LEU A 1 -47.34 24.15 -48.77
CA LEU A 1 -46.63 25.44 -48.52
C LEU A 1 -45.12 25.30 -48.28
N VAL A 2 -44.62 24.90 -47.09
CA VAL A 2 -43.15 24.91 -46.82
C VAL A 2 -42.37 23.92 -47.69
N MET A 3 -42.89 22.72 -47.89
CA MET A 3 -42.24 21.72 -48.78
C MET A 3 -42.21 22.15 -50.25
N GLU A 4 -43.26 22.82 -50.72
CA GLU A 4 -43.29 23.39 -52.08
C GLU A 4 -42.29 24.54 -52.21
N GLN A 5 -42.20 25.42 -51.20
CA GLN A 5 -41.19 26.49 -51.19
C GLN A 5 -39.77 25.92 -51.27
N LEU A 6 -39.45 24.83 -50.56
CA LEU A 6 -38.15 24.17 -50.62
C LEU A 6 -37.87 23.51 -51.99
N ARG A 7 -38.93 23.05 -52.67
CA ARG A 7 -38.83 22.46 -54.01
C ARG A 7 -38.62 23.52 -55.08
N TYR A 8 -39.36 24.62 -55.03
CA TYR A 8 -39.25 25.74 -55.99
C TYR A 8 -37.98 26.58 -55.79
N SER A 9 -37.46 26.68 -54.57
CA SER A 9 -36.19 27.37 -54.30
C SER A 9 -34.94 26.54 -54.65
N GLY A 10 -35.10 25.29 -55.09
CA GLY A 10 -33.98 24.40 -55.42
C GLY A 10 -33.15 23.94 -54.21
N VAL A 11 -33.59 24.25 -52.99
CA VAL A 11 -32.87 23.88 -51.75
C VAL A 11 -32.67 22.37 -51.65
N LEU A 12 -33.66 21.57 -52.08
CA LEU A 12 -33.55 20.11 -52.10
C LEU A 12 -32.47 19.61 -53.07
N GLU A 13 -32.30 20.29 -54.21
CA GLU A 13 -31.26 19.93 -55.20
C GLU A 13 -29.86 20.30 -54.67
N VAL A 14 -29.73 21.44 -53.98
CA VAL A 14 -28.48 21.83 -53.31
C VAL A 14 -28.09 20.83 -52.22
N VAL A 15 -29.05 20.37 -51.42
CA VAL A 15 -28.83 19.34 -50.40
C VAL A 15 -28.42 18.02 -51.05
N ARG A 16 -29.05 17.62 -52.15
CA ARG A 16 -28.70 16.42 -52.91
C ARG A 16 -27.26 16.47 -53.43
N ILE A 17 -26.89 17.55 -54.12
CA ILE A 17 -25.52 17.75 -54.63
C ILE A 17 -24.49 17.74 -53.49
N ARG A 18 -24.81 18.36 -52.35
CA ARG A 18 -23.92 18.32 -51.18
C ARG A 18 -23.80 16.93 -50.56
N ARG A 19 -24.87 16.12 -50.57
CA ARG A 19 -24.87 14.75 -50.06
C ARG A 19 -24.11 13.77 -50.97
N GLU A 20 -24.20 13.97 -52.27
CA GLU A 20 -23.47 13.19 -53.28
C GLU A 20 -21.99 13.64 -53.41
N GLY A 21 -21.68 14.88 -53.01
CA GLY A 21 -20.34 15.45 -53.03
C GLY A 21 -19.58 15.36 -51.69
N PHE A 22 -18.61 16.26 -51.53
CA PHE A 22 -17.75 16.37 -50.34
C PHE A 22 -17.95 17.75 -49.67
N PRO A 23 -18.93 17.88 -48.77
CA PRO A 23 -19.29 19.16 -48.18
C PRO A 23 -18.23 19.69 -47.20
N ILE A 24 -17.41 18.82 -46.61
CA ILE A 24 -16.40 19.16 -45.62
C ILE A 24 -15.05 19.35 -46.32
N ARG A 25 -14.39 20.48 -46.05
CA ARG A 25 -13.12 20.86 -46.67
C ARG A 25 -12.17 21.34 -45.59
N MET A 26 -10.98 20.78 -45.54
CA MET A 26 -9.98 21.14 -44.54
C MET A 26 -8.60 21.23 -45.19
N THR A 27 -7.72 22.07 -44.66
CA THR A 27 -6.32 22.04 -45.08
C THR A 27 -5.67 20.75 -44.61
N PHE A 28 -4.66 20.26 -45.33
CA PHE A 28 -3.92 19.07 -44.89
C PHE A 28 -3.29 19.25 -43.52
N LEU A 29 -2.82 20.46 -43.22
CA LEU A 29 -2.23 20.79 -41.93
C LEU A 29 -3.27 20.73 -40.80
N ASP A 30 -4.46 21.30 -41.00
CA ASP A 30 -5.52 21.29 -39.98
C ASP A 30 -6.04 19.87 -39.73
N PHE A 31 -6.24 19.10 -40.79
CA PHE A 31 -6.62 17.69 -40.67
C PHE A 31 -5.55 16.89 -39.93
N TYR A 32 -4.27 17.10 -40.25
CA TYR A 32 -3.16 16.44 -39.60
C TYR A 32 -3.07 16.82 -38.11
N LYS A 33 -3.17 18.10 -37.78
CA LYS A 33 -3.17 18.60 -36.39
C LYS A 33 -4.27 17.96 -35.54
N GLN A 34 -5.49 17.86 -36.08
CA GLN A 34 -6.63 17.30 -35.34
C GLN A 34 -6.52 15.79 -35.14
N ASN A 35 -5.90 15.09 -36.10
CA ASN A 35 -5.83 13.63 -36.15
C ASN A 35 -4.44 13.06 -35.86
N TYR A 36 -3.51 13.89 -35.36
CA TYR A 36 -2.13 13.51 -35.03
C TYR A 36 -2.04 12.34 -34.05
N ILE A 37 -3.09 12.10 -33.27
CA ILE A 37 -3.15 10.95 -32.35
C ILE A 37 -2.97 9.60 -33.05
N PHE A 38 -3.35 9.47 -34.33
CA PHE A 38 -3.13 8.24 -35.10
C PHE A 38 -1.68 8.06 -35.57
N ALA A 39 -0.89 9.14 -35.54
CA ALA A 39 0.55 9.10 -35.80
C ALA A 39 1.37 8.76 -34.53
N THR A 40 0.73 8.70 -33.36
CA THR A 40 1.41 8.44 -32.09
C THR A 40 1.97 7.02 -32.05
N GLY A 41 3.30 6.90 -32.01
CA GLY A 41 4.02 5.61 -31.98
C GLY A 41 4.73 5.23 -33.28
N LYS A 42 4.59 6.03 -34.35
CA LYS A 42 5.34 5.89 -35.59
C LYS A 42 6.64 6.73 -35.54
N PRO A 43 7.67 6.39 -36.34
CA PRO A 43 8.92 7.16 -36.36
C PRO A 43 8.66 8.62 -36.73
N VAL A 44 9.33 9.54 -36.00
CA VAL A 44 9.18 11.00 -36.13
C VAL A 44 9.56 11.48 -37.53
N GLU A 45 10.46 10.77 -38.21
CA GLU A 45 10.83 11.05 -39.61
C GLU A 45 9.66 10.90 -40.57
N GLN A 46 8.76 9.94 -40.32
CA GLN A 46 7.58 9.68 -41.14
C GLN A 46 6.39 10.57 -40.74
N PHE A 47 6.31 10.93 -39.46
CA PHE A 47 5.25 11.76 -38.93
C PHE A 47 5.84 12.85 -38.02
N PRO A 48 6.28 13.99 -38.59
CA PRO A 48 6.85 15.09 -37.84
C PRO A 48 5.78 15.80 -37.01
N ASP A 49 6.18 16.48 -35.94
CA ASP A 49 5.25 17.23 -35.10
C ASP A 49 4.48 18.28 -35.93
N PRO A 50 3.13 18.33 -35.88
CA PRO A 50 2.33 19.28 -36.63
C PRO A 50 2.74 20.76 -36.50
N PHE A 51 3.42 21.14 -35.41
CA PHE A 51 3.95 22.50 -35.21
C PHE A 51 5.21 22.79 -36.04
N THR A 52 6.01 21.77 -36.34
CA THR A 52 7.19 21.89 -37.21
C THR A 52 6.85 21.84 -38.70
N LEU A 53 5.66 21.31 -39.03
CA LEU A 53 5.22 21.05 -40.40
C LEU A 53 4.62 22.29 -41.12
N VAL A 54 4.57 23.45 -40.48
CA VAL A 54 3.85 24.65 -40.95
C VAL A 54 4.39 25.20 -42.29
N GLY A 55 5.62 24.85 -42.69
CA GLY A 55 6.26 25.27 -43.94
C GLY A 55 6.31 24.23 -45.06
N ASP A 56 5.95 22.95 -44.80
CA ASP A 56 6.14 21.83 -45.72
C ASP A 56 4.80 21.24 -46.19
N PRO A 57 4.13 21.82 -47.21
CA PRO A 57 2.82 21.36 -47.67
C PRO A 57 2.84 19.94 -48.28
N VAL A 58 3.99 19.52 -48.83
CA VAL A 58 4.18 18.18 -49.41
C VAL A 58 4.11 17.11 -48.32
N LYS A 59 4.88 17.27 -47.25
CA LYS A 59 4.85 16.33 -46.10
C LYS A 59 3.49 16.36 -45.39
N ALA A 60 2.85 17.52 -45.29
CA ALA A 60 1.50 17.64 -44.73
C ALA A 60 0.49 16.78 -45.52
N LYS A 61 0.59 16.78 -46.85
CA LYS A 61 -0.23 15.96 -47.72
C LYS A 61 0.05 14.47 -47.54
N GLU A 62 1.32 14.06 -47.48
CA GLU A 62 1.71 12.66 -47.27
C GLU A 62 1.22 12.12 -45.91
N CYS A 63 1.41 12.90 -44.84
CA CYS A 63 0.93 12.54 -43.50
C CYS A 63 -0.60 12.43 -43.46
N CYS A 64 -1.30 13.39 -44.08
CA CYS A 64 -2.75 13.39 -44.18
C CYS A 64 -3.26 12.17 -44.97
N ALA A 65 -2.64 11.86 -46.11
CA ALA A 65 -2.97 10.71 -46.93
C ALA A 65 -2.79 9.40 -46.15
N SER A 66 -1.68 9.24 -45.44
CA SER A 66 -1.41 8.02 -44.66
C SER A 66 -2.41 7.84 -43.50
N ILE A 67 -2.84 8.93 -42.83
CA ILE A 67 -3.89 8.85 -41.81
C ILE A 67 -5.25 8.52 -42.45
N ALA A 68 -5.58 9.16 -43.57
CA ALA A 68 -6.83 8.92 -44.26
C ALA A 68 -6.93 7.48 -44.77
N GLU A 69 -5.88 6.93 -45.37
CA GLU A 69 -5.84 5.53 -45.82
C GLU A 69 -5.96 4.52 -44.66
N ALA A 70 -5.44 4.86 -43.48
CA ALA A 70 -5.50 3.96 -42.33
C ALA A 70 -6.89 3.87 -41.67
N VAL A 71 -7.71 4.92 -41.80
CA VAL A 71 -8.97 5.06 -41.04
C VAL A 71 -10.20 5.13 -41.96
N LEU A 72 -10.07 5.74 -43.13
CA LEU A 72 -11.18 6.05 -44.04
C LEU A 72 -11.14 5.16 -45.28
N GLN A 73 -12.31 4.91 -45.86
CA GLN A 73 -12.42 4.21 -47.14
C GLN A 73 -12.30 5.19 -48.31
N SER A 74 -11.87 4.71 -49.49
CA SER A 74 -11.58 5.55 -50.67
C SER A 74 -12.76 6.37 -51.20
N HIS A 75 -14.01 6.04 -50.84
CA HIS A 75 -15.22 6.77 -51.27
C HIS A 75 -15.64 7.89 -50.31
N GLN A 76 -15.02 7.94 -49.14
CA GLN A 76 -15.38 8.85 -48.03
C GLN A 76 -14.52 10.12 -48.01
N TYR A 77 -13.39 10.11 -48.72
CA TYR A 77 -12.50 11.25 -48.84
C TYR A 77 -11.92 11.38 -50.25
N GLN A 78 -11.50 12.60 -50.60
CA GLN A 78 -10.69 12.88 -51.76
C GLN A 78 -9.58 13.88 -51.40
N LEU A 79 -8.39 13.67 -51.95
CA LEU A 79 -7.24 14.56 -51.75
C LEU A 79 -7.16 15.54 -52.92
N GLY A 80 -7.25 16.84 -52.63
CA GLY A 80 -7.00 17.90 -53.60
C GLY A 80 -5.51 18.28 -53.70
N HIS A 81 -5.27 19.49 -54.20
CA HIS A 81 -3.94 20.09 -54.23
C HIS A 81 -3.51 20.62 -52.86
N THR A 82 -4.43 21.27 -52.13
CA THR A 82 -4.15 21.93 -50.83
C THR A 82 -5.10 21.51 -49.71
N LEU A 83 -6.22 20.88 -50.07
CA LEU A 83 -7.30 20.54 -49.16
C LEU A 83 -7.63 19.05 -49.24
N ILE A 84 -8.04 18.49 -48.10
CA ILE A 84 -8.76 17.23 -48.02
C ILE A 84 -10.27 17.51 -48.06
N PHE A 85 -10.98 16.73 -48.86
CA PHE A 85 -12.41 16.77 -49.02
C PHE A 85 -13.01 15.54 -48.37
N LEU A 86 -13.94 15.72 -47.43
CA LEU A 86 -14.57 14.62 -46.69
C LEU A 86 -16.07 14.63 -46.91
N ARG A 87 -16.64 13.43 -46.95
CA ARG A 87 -18.08 13.20 -46.82
C ARG A 87 -18.45 13.12 -45.33
N ASP A 88 -19.72 13.37 -45.01
CA ASP A 88 -20.22 13.37 -43.63
C ASP A 88 -20.01 12.03 -42.90
N ASP A 89 -20.14 10.91 -43.62
CA ASP A 89 -19.88 9.57 -43.08
C ASP A 89 -18.40 9.36 -42.75
N GLY A 90 -17.49 9.83 -43.60
CA GLY A 90 -16.04 9.81 -43.33
C GLY A 90 -15.67 10.62 -42.10
N LEU A 91 -16.20 11.84 -41.98
CA LEU A 91 -15.98 12.67 -40.79
C LEU A 91 -16.50 11.99 -39.51
N ARG A 92 -17.63 11.30 -39.58
CA ARG A 92 -18.16 10.54 -38.44
C ARG A 92 -17.24 9.39 -38.06
N VAL A 93 -16.76 8.61 -39.04
CA VAL A 93 -15.86 7.47 -38.80
C VAL A 93 -14.56 7.92 -38.14
N ILE A 94 -13.93 9.00 -38.63
CA ILE A 94 -12.67 9.48 -38.03
C ILE A 94 -12.91 10.05 -36.63
N ALA A 95 -14.03 10.75 -36.39
CA ALA A 95 -14.37 11.25 -35.07
C ALA A 95 -14.58 10.12 -34.06
N GLU A 96 -15.26 9.04 -34.45
CA GLU A 96 -15.47 7.85 -33.63
C GLU A 96 -14.14 7.14 -33.31
N ALA A 97 -13.29 6.95 -34.32
CA ALA A 97 -11.96 6.38 -34.12
C ALA A 97 -11.09 7.24 -33.18
N VAL A 98 -11.21 8.57 -33.25
CA VAL A 98 -10.52 9.50 -32.34
C VAL A 98 -11.02 9.33 -30.91
N THR A 99 -12.34 9.22 -30.72
CA THR A 99 -12.92 9.02 -29.39
C THR A 99 -12.51 7.68 -28.79
N ASP A 100 -12.51 6.62 -29.58
CA ASP A 100 -12.14 5.27 -29.13
C ASP A 100 -10.66 5.20 -28.73
N PHE A 101 -9.78 5.78 -29.56
CA PHE A 101 -8.36 5.85 -29.25
C PHE A 101 -8.12 6.60 -27.94
N ARG A 102 -8.75 7.78 -27.77
CA ARG A 102 -8.63 8.58 -26.54
C ARG A 102 -9.17 7.82 -25.32
N ALA A 103 -10.29 7.14 -25.45
CA ALA A 103 -10.85 6.32 -24.37
C ALA A 103 -9.88 5.19 -23.97
N LEU A 104 -9.29 4.49 -24.93
CA LEU A 104 -8.33 3.41 -24.66
C LEU A 104 -7.05 3.93 -23.97
N GLN A 105 -6.53 5.08 -24.39
CA GLN A 105 -5.38 5.71 -23.71
C GLN A 105 -5.75 6.19 -22.29
N ALA A 106 -6.95 6.76 -22.11
CA ALA A 106 -7.44 7.15 -20.80
C ALA A 106 -7.56 5.95 -19.85
N ILE A 107 -8.07 4.81 -20.33
CA ILE A 107 -8.15 3.56 -19.54
C ILE A 107 -6.75 3.10 -19.12
N LYS A 108 -5.76 3.12 -20.03
CA LYS A 108 -4.37 2.76 -19.70
C LYS A 108 -3.80 3.68 -18.62
N LEU A 109 -3.97 4.99 -18.78
CA LEU A 109 -3.52 5.97 -17.79
C LEU A 109 -4.20 5.75 -16.43
N GLN A 110 -5.52 5.57 -16.43
CA GLN A 110 -6.30 5.30 -15.22
C GLN A 110 -5.84 4.01 -14.53
N ALA A 111 -5.54 2.95 -15.28
CA ALA A 111 -5.05 1.69 -14.73
C ALA A 111 -3.70 1.87 -14.03
N VAL A 112 -2.77 2.61 -14.64
CA VAL A 112 -1.46 2.93 -14.04
C VAL A 112 -1.64 3.75 -12.76
N VAL A 113 -2.46 4.80 -12.81
CA VAL A 113 -2.70 5.69 -11.67
C VAL A 113 -3.36 4.92 -10.51
N ARG A 114 -4.42 4.15 -10.78
CA ARG A 114 -5.07 3.31 -9.76
C ARG A 114 -4.08 2.31 -9.16
N GLY A 115 -3.29 1.63 -10.00
CA GLY A 115 -2.25 0.71 -9.55
C GLY A 115 -1.20 1.36 -8.66
N TYR A 116 -0.81 2.61 -8.95
CA TYR A 116 0.12 3.38 -8.12
C TYR A 116 -0.47 3.65 -6.73
N PHE A 117 -1.71 4.16 -6.65
CA PHE A 117 -2.36 4.44 -5.37
C PHE A 117 -2.54 3.17 -4.53
N THR A 118 -3.01 2.07 -5.12
CA THR A 118 -3.16 0.79 -4.40
C THR A 118 -1.82 0.27 -3.86
N ARG A 119 -0.73 0.40 -4.61
CA ARG A 119 0.61 0.02 -4.13
C ARG A 119 1.04 0.88 -2.94
N LEU A 120 0.78 2.18 -2.98
CA LEU A 120 1.12 3.10 -1.90
C LEU A 120 0.36 2.75 -0.61
N GLU A 121 -0.95 2.53 -0.71
CA GLU A 121 -1.79 2.10 0.41
C GLU A 121 -1.33 0.75 1.00
N TYR A 122 -1.02 -0.22 0.13
CA TYR A 122 -0.52 -1.52 0.56
C TYR A 122 0.80 -1.43 1.33
N GLN A 123 1.77 -0.65 0.82
CA GLN A 123 3.05 -0.45 1.50
C GLN A 123 2.88 0.21 2.87
N PHE A 124 2.01 1.22 2.96
CA PHE A 124 1.67 1.85 4.23
C PHE A 124 1.05 0.85 5.23
N ALA A 125 0.10 0.03 4.76
CA ALA A 125 -0.53 -1.00 5.59
C ALA A 125 0.49 -2.03 6.10
N LEU A 126 1.42 -2.48 5.26
CA LEU A 126 2.48 -3.41 5.66
C LEU A 126 3.36 -2.83 6.77
N VAL A 127 3.80 -1.58 6.64
CA VAL A 127 4.61 -0.91 7.67
C VAL A 127 3.85 -0.85 9.00
N CYS A 128 2.58 -0.44 8.97
CA CYS A 128 1.72 -0.41 10.15
C CYS A 128 1.57 -1.80 10.80
N ILE A 129 1.33 -2.84 10.01
CA ILE A 129 1.22 -4.23 10.49
C ILE A 129 2.52 -4.67 11.16
N VAL A 130 3.67 -4.44 10.52
CA VAL A 130 4.99 -4.82 11.07
C VAL A 130 5.25 -4.10 12.40
N ILE A 131 4.93 -2.81 12.49
CA ILE A 131 5.06 -2.04 13.73
C ILE A 131 4.18 -2.65 14.82
N CYS A 132 2.89 -2.87 14.55
CA CYS A 132 1.96 -3.48 15.51
C CYS A 132 2.45 -4.87 15.97
N GLN A 133 2.87 -5.73 15.04
CA GLN A 133 3.41 -7.04 15.35
C GLN A 133 4.67 -6.95 16.23
N SER A 134 5.58 -6.00 15.94
CA SER A 134 6.80 -5.79 16.72
C SER A 134 6.49 -5.42 18.17
N VAL A 135 5.49 -4.56 18.40
CA VAL A 135 5.05 -4.13 19.72
C VAL A 135 4.44 -5.31 20.49
N VAL A 136 3.57 -6.08 19.85
CA VAL A 136 2.93 -7.26 20.45
C VAL A 136 3.97 -8.33 20.82
N ARG A 137 4.92 -8.62 19.92
CA ARG A 137 6.03 -9.55 20.19
C ARG A 137 6.87 -9.08 21.36
N LYS A 138 7.28 -7.80 21.39
CA LYS A 138 8.03 -7.19 22.50
C LYS A 138 7.27 -7.30 23.82
N PHE A 139 5.98 -6.95 23.84
CA PHE A 139 5.15 -7.03 25.04
C PHE A 139 5.06 -8.45 25.58
N THR A 140 4.81 -9.41 24.70
CA THR A 140 4.70 -10.84 25.06
C THR A 140 6.01 -11.35 25.67
N GLN A 141 7.15 -11.06 25.06
CA GLN A 141 8.46 -11.47 25.58
C GLN A 141 8.79 -10.79 26.91
N ARG A 142 8.52 -9.49 27.04
CA ARG A 142 8.70 -8.77 28.32
C ARG A 142 7.86 -9.39 29.43
N ARG A 143 6.61 -9.76 29.15
CA ARG A 143 5.72 -10.39 30.15
C ARG A 143 6.22 -11.78 30.57
N LYS A 144 6.71 -12.59 29.62
CA LYS A 144 7.35 -13.89 29.91
C LYS A 144 8.59 -13.70 30.80
N PHE A 145 9.48 -12.79 30.44
CA PHE A 145 10.69 -12.49 31.20
C PHE A 145 10.37 -11.99 32.62
N GLN A 146 9.43 -11.05 32.76
CA GLN A 146 9.03 -10.54 34.07
C GLN A 146 8.45 -11.62 34.98
N ARG A 147 7.65 -12.56 34.43
CA ARG A 147 7.12 -13.71 35.19
C ARG A 147 8.25 -14.60 35.69
N ALA A 148 9.19 -14.96 34.81
CA ALA A 148 10.35 -15.77 35.16
C ALA A 148 11.22 -15.07 36.22
N ARG A 149 11.55 -13.79 36.02
CA ARG A 149 12.33 -12.99 36.96
C ARG A 149 11.67 -12.92 38.35
N LYS A 150 10.36 -12.69 38.42
CA LYS A 150 9.62 -12.70 39.70
C LYS A 150 9.65 -14.07 40.36
N ALA A 151 9.59 -15.16 39.60
CA ALA A 151 9.71 -16.52 40.16
C ALA A 151 11.10 -16.76 40.74
N VAL A 152 12.16 -16.41 40.00
CA VAL A 152 13.55 -16.53 40.46
C VAL A 152 13.79 -15.72 41.73
N ILE A 153 13.38 -14.45 41.76
CA ILE A 153 13.53 -13.60 42.95
C ILE A 153 12.83 -14.22 44.16
N ARG A 154 11.60 -14.74 43.99
CA ARG A 154 10.88 -15.43 45.08
C ARG A 154 11.64 -16.66 45.60
N LEU A 155 12.20 -17.47 44.70
CA LEU A 155 12.99 -18.64 45.07
C LEU A 155 14.27 -18.25 45.81
N GLN A 156 14.98 -17.22 45.34
CA GLN A 156 16.19 -16.70 45.99
C GLN A 156 15.90 -16.26 47.44
N TRP A 157 14.84 -15.48 47.66
CA TRP A 157 14.44 -15.05 49.00
C TRP A 157 14.00 -16.22 49.89
N ALA A 158 13.27 -17.19 49.33
CA ALA A 158 12.87 -18.39 50.06
C ALA A 158 14.08 -19.20 50.52
N MET A 159 15.07 -19.39 49.64
CA MET A 159 16.33 -20.09 49.94
C MET A 159 17.14 -19.35 51.00
N LEU A 160 17.27 -18.02 50.86
CA LEU A 160 17.97 -17.20 51.85
C LEU A 160 17.29 -17.29 53.23
N ARG A 161 15.96 -17.18 53.27
CA ARG A 161 15.16 -17.32 54.50
C ARG A 161 15.38 -18.69 55.14
N HIS A 162 15.35 -19.76 54.34
CA HIS A 162 15.59 -21.11 54.82
C HIS A 162 17.00 -21.26 55.40
N MET A 163 18.03 -20.73 54.72
CA MET A 163 19.41 -20.77 55.19
C MET A 163 19.60 -20.01 56.52
N ILE A 164 19.00 -18.83 56.65
CA ILE A 164 19.03 -18.04 57.89
C ILE A 164 18.33 -18.80 59.02
N TRP A 165 17.16 -19.38 58.74
CA TRP A 165 16.40 -20.16 59.73
C TRP A 165 17.18 -21.40 60.19
N MET A 166 17.81 -22.13 59.28
CA MET A 166 18.67 -23.27 59.61
C MET A 166 19.85 -22.84 60.51
N LYS A 167 20.50 -21.71 60.22
CA LYS A 167 21.56 -21.15 61.09
C LYS A 167 21.02 -20.76 62.47
N PHE A 168 19.83 -20.18 62.54
CA PHE A 168 19.17 -19.82 63.80
C PHE A 168 18.86 -21.06 64.64
N LEU A 169 18.28 -22.10 64.04
CA LEU A 169 18.00 -23.35 64.72
C LEU A 169 19.26 -24.02 65.26
N ALA A 170 20.33 -24.08 64.47
CA ALA A 170 21.61 -24.64 64.91
C ALA A 170 22.16 -23.89 66.15
N LYS A 171 22.13 -22.55 66.13
CA LYS A 171 22.51 -21.74 67.31
C LYS A 171 21.61 -22.01 68.51
N ARG A 172 20.30 -22.07 68.31
CA ARG A 172 19.32 -22.32 69.38
C ARG A 172 19.48 -23.71 70.00
N ALA A 173 19.78 -24.73 69.21
CA ALA A 173 20.03 -26.08 69.70
C ALA A 173 21.23 -26.13 70.66
N VAL A 174 22.34 -25.46 70.30
CA VAL A 174 23.53 -25.34 71.17
C VAL A 174 23.22 -24.57 72.46
N GLN A 175 22.45 -23.47 72.36
CA GLN A 175 22.01 -22.70 73.53
C GLN A 175 21.11 -23.53 74.47
N ILE A 176 20.17 -24.31 73.93
CA ILE A 176 19.32 -25.20 74.73
C ILE A 176 20.16 -26.29 75.40
N ALA A 177 21.07 -26.94 74.66
CA ALA A 177 21.92 -28.01 75.21
C ALA A 177 22.82 -27.52 76.34
N SER A 178 23.44 -26.35 76.17
CA SER A 178 24.25 -25.70 77.22
C SER A 178 23.39 -25.31 78.43
N ALA A 179 22.19 -24.77 78.23
CA ALA A 179 21.25 -24.46 79.31
C ALA A 179 20.84 -25.72 80.10
N VAL A 180 20.48 -26.81 79.42
CA VAL A 180 20.14 -28.10 80.06
C VAL A 180 21.33 -28.64 80.84
N LYS A 181 22.55 -28.53 80.32
CA LYS A 181 23.76 -28.95 81.04
C LYS A 181 23.96 -28.12 82.31
N MET A 182 23.84 -26.80 82.25
CA MET A 182 23.90 -25.94 83.43
C MET A 182 22.83 -26.31 84.46
N GLN A 183 21.57 -26.48 84.03
CA GLN A 183 20.48 -26.90 84.90
C GLN A 183 20.74 -28.26 85.56
N SER A 184 21.34 -29.22 84.85
CA SER A 184 21.68 -30.54 85.42
C SER A 184 22.71 -30.44 86.54
N VAL A 185 23.69 -29.53 86.42
CA VAL A 185 24.70 -29.29 87.45
C VAL A 185 24.06 -28.66 88.69
N VAL A 186 23.20 -27.66 88.50
CA VAL A 186 22.46 -27.02 89.60
C VAL A 186 21.58 -28.04 90.34
N ARG A 187 20.81 -28.85 89.61
CA ARG A 187 19.98 -29.91 90.22
C ARG A 187 20.80 -30.93 90.99
N MET A 188 21.97 -31.33 90.48
CA MET A 188 22.87 -32.24 91.19
C MET A 188 23.43 -31.64 92.47
N HIS A 189 23.80 -30.36 92.45
CA HIS A 189 24.24 -29.64 93.64
C HIS A 189 23.14 -29.54 94.70
N GLN A 190 21.91 -29.20 94.28
CA GLN A 190 20.73 -29.17 95.16
C GLN A 190 20.47 -30.54 95.80
N ALA A 191 20.46 -31.61 95.00
CA ALA A 191 20.25 -32.97 95.51
C ALA A 191 21.34 -33.43 96.50
N LYS A 192 22.62 -33.07 96.24
CA LYS A 192 23.70 -33.32 97.21
C LYS A 192 23.46 -32.59 98.52
N TYR A 193 23.11 -31.31 98.45
CA TYR A 193 22.82 -30.49 99.63
C TYR A 193 21.66 -31.05 100.45
N GLU A 194 20.57 -31.45 99.80
CA GLU A 194 19.44 -32.14 100.45
C GLU A 194 19.86 -33.45 101.12
N LEU A 195 20.69 -34.26 100.45
CA LEU A 195 21.18 -35.51 101.03
C LEU A 195 22.12 -35.28 102.22
N TYR A 196 22.95 -34.24 102.20
CA TYR A 196 23.75 -33.83 103.35
C TYR A 196 22.86 -33.43 104.54
N LEU A 197 21.80 -32.64 104.30
CA LEU A 197 20.84 -32.26 105.33
C LEU A 197 20.12 -33.48 105.92
N LEU A 198 19.65 -34.41 105.06
CA LEU A 198 18.99 -35.64 105.50
C LEU A 198 19.92 -36.55 106.31
N ARG A 199 21.19 -36.68 105.92
CA ARG A 199 22.19 -37.46 106.69
C ARG A 199 22.52 -36.81 108.03
N ALA A 200 22.62 -35.49 108.08
CA ALA A 200 22.81 -34.76 109.32
C ALA A 200 21.61 -34.95 110.27
N ALA A 201 20.38 -34.99 109.73
CA ALA A 201 19.17 -35.26 110.51
C ALA A 201 19.06 -36.71 111.01
N ALA A 202 19.64 -37.70 110.30
CA ALA A 202 19.58 -39.12 110.67
C ALA A 202 20.66 -39.57 111.68
N LEU A 203 21.63 -38.69 112.00
CA LEU A 203 22.70 -38.94 112.98
C LEU A 203 22.37 -38.38 114.38
N HIS A 204 21.13 -37.94 114.57
CA HIS A 204 20.53 -37.55 115.85
C HIS A 204 19.38 -38.50 116.19
#